data_AF-A0A191V880-F1
#
_entry.id   AF-A0A191V880-F1
#
_cell.length_a   1.000
_cell.length_b   1.000
_cell.length_c   1.000
_cell.angle_alpha   90.00
_cell.angle_beta   90.00
_cell.angle_gamma   90.00
#
_symmetry.space_group_name_H-M   'P 1'
#
loop_
_entity.id
_entity.type
_entity.pdbx_description
1 polymer ?
#
loop_
_entity_poly.entity_id
_entity_poly.type
_entity_poly.pdbx_seq_one_letter_code
_entity_poly.pdbx_strand_id
1 'polypeptide(L)'
;MAQDTGRPSGTHQDGNRLAGPLSEILRAEPTTAWWRCPDCGRSGPLAELHVYGPEPGLTARCPACSRVALRMVPEEGHLWLSLGGATGAFRFRTA
;
A
#
# COMPACT_ATOMS: atom_id res chain seq x y z
N MET A 1 -9.12 27.76 -16.67
CA MET A 1 -9.31 27.75 -15.20
C MET A 1 -10.55 26.91 -14.91
N ALA A 2 -10.38 25.63 -14.59
CA ALA A 2 -11.44 24.80 -14.02
C ALA A 2 -10.98 24.47 -12.60
N GLN A 3 -11.70 25.00 -11.62
CA GLN A 3 -11.41 24.81 -10.21
C GLN A 3 -12.03 23.46 -9.81
N ASP A 4 -11.20 22.46 -9.54
CA ASP A 4 -11.66 21.18 -8.99
C ASP A 4 -12.01 21.38 -7.52
N THR A 5 -13.32 21.44 -7.25
CA THR A 5 -13.90 21.68 -5.94
C THR A 5 -13.73 20.44 -5.06
N GLY A 6 -12.75 20.48 -4.16
CA GLY A 6 -12.89 19.93 -2.81
C GLY A 6 -12.99 18.42 -2.69
N ARG A 7 -12.00 17.66 -3.15
CA ARG A 7 -11.76 16.30 -2.63
C ARG A 7 -11.02 16.43 -1.29
N PRO A 8 -11.48 15.84 -0.18
CA PRO A 8 -10.66 15.77 1.02
C PRO A 8 -9.40 14.97 0.67
N SER A 9 -8.30 15.67 0.42
CA SER A 9 -6.99 15.06 0.29
C SER A 9 -6.58 14.62 1.69
N GLY A 10 -7.13 13.49 2.15
CA GLY A 10 -6.49 12.72 3.21
C GLY A 10 -5.04 12.57 2.79
N THR A 11 -4.13 13.17 3.55
CA THR A 11 -2.71 13.27 3.21
C THR A 11 -2.17 11.85 3.03
N HIS A 12 -1.98 11.46 1.78
CA HIS A 12 -1.33 10.21 1.46
C HIS A 12 0.16 10.40 1.65
N GLN A 13 0.83 9.34 2.07
CA GLN A 13 2.29 9.24 1.98
C GLN A 13 2.63 8.43 0.74
N ASP A 14 3.87 8.53 0.28
CA ASP A 14 4.35 7.65 -0.77
C ASP A 14 4.59 6.22 -0.23
N GLY A 15 4.90 5.30 -1.15
CA GLY A 15 5.11 3.90 -0.89
C GLY A 15 6.36 3.61 -0.06
N ASN A 16 7.28 4.55 0.13
CA ASN A 16 8.44 4.36 1.00
C ASN A 16 8.03 4.17 2.46
N ARG A 17 6.84 4.65 2.84
CA ARG A 17 6.26 4.38 4.17
C ARG A 17 6.12 2.88 4.47
N LEU A 18 6.02 2.04 3.45
CA LEU A 18 5.90 0.59 3.60
C LEU A 18 7.25 -0.11 3.82
N ALA A 19 8.39 0.59 3.68
CA ALA A 19 9.72 -0.01 3.79
C ALA A 19 9.95 -0.70 5.14
N GLY A 20 9.76 0.05 6.23
CA GLY A 20 9.92 -0.47 7.59
C GLY A 20 8.99 -1.66 7.86
N PRO A 21 7.67 -1.49 7.78
CA PRO A 21 6.74 -2.57 8.09
C PRO A 21 6.87 -3.82 7.20
N LEU A 22 7.19 -3.68 5.91
CA LEU A 22 7.43 -4.84 5.04
C LEU A 22 8.78 -5.52 5.29
N SER A 23 9.77 -4.82 5.85
CA SER A 23 11.09 -5.40 6.14
C SER A 23 11.04 -6.50 7.21
N GLU A 24 9.97 -6.55 8.01
CA GLU A 24 9.74 -7.61 9.00
C GLU A 24 9.46 -8.98 8.35
N ILE A 25 8.96 -8.99 7.10
CA ILE A 25 8.52 -10.21 6.41
C ILE A 25 9.19 -10.42 5.05
N LEU A 26 9.81 -9.39 4.47
CA LEU A 26 10.52 -9.46 3.20
C LEU A 26 12.02 -9.24 3.39
N ARG A 27 12.82 -10.14 2.81
CA ARG A 27 14.29 -9.99 2.77
C ARG A 27 14.75 -8.99 1.70
N ALA A 28 13.99 -8.85 0.62
CA ALA A 28 14.26 -7.90 -0.45
C ALA A 28 13.78 -6.50 -0.06
N GLU A 29 14.40 -5.46 -0.63
CA GLU A 29 13.98 -4.07 -0.40
C GLU A 29 12.62 -3.80 -1.08
N PRO A 30 11.53 -3.68 -0.30
CA PRO A 30 10.15 -3.67 -0.83
C PRO A 30 9.84 -2.47 -1.71
N THR A 31 10.45 -1.31 -1.47
CA THR A 31 10.14 -0.07 -2.20
C THR A 31 10.49 -0.16 -3.69
N THR A 32 11.45 -1.03 -4.04
CA THR A 32 11.88 -1.29 -5.42
C THR A 32 11.02 -2.33 -6.14
N ALA A 33 10.10 -3.01 -5.44
CA ALA A 33 9.27 -4.05 -6.04
C ALA A 33 8.42 -3.48 -7.18
N TRP A 34 8.51 -4.07 -8.37
CA TRP A 34 7.76 -3.62 -9.53
C TRP A 34 6.33 -4.12 -9.48
N TRP A 35 5.38 -3.21 -9.65
CA TRP A 35 3.95 -3.50 -9.62
C TRP A 35 3.27 -2.95 -10.88
N ARG A 36 2.23 -3.65 -11.33
CA ARG A 36 1.33 -3.22 -12.40
C ARG A 36 -0.10 -3.23 -11.89
N CYS A 37 -0.79 -2.11 -12.02
CA CYS A 37 -2.18 -1.99 -11.66
C CYS A 37 -3.05 -2.90 -12.54
N PRO A 38 -3.83 -3.82 -11.96
CA PRO A 38 -4.71 -4.70 -12.73
C PRO A 38 -5.91 -3.98 -13.33
N ASP A 39 -6.16 -2.73 -12.91
CA ASP A 39 -7.33 -1.94 -13.29
C ASP A 39 -7.01 -0.96 -14.43
N CYS A 40 -6.03 -0.06 -14.24
CA CYS A 40 -5.67 0.97 -15.22
C CYS A 40 -4.34 0.73 -15.95
N GLY A 41 -3.63 -0.35 -15.63
CA GLY A 41 -2.35 -0.68 -16.28
C GLY A 41 -1.13 0.15 -15.88
N ARG A 42 -1.28 1.23 -15.07
CA ARG A 42 -0.14 2.00 -14.53
C ARG A 42 0.85 1.03 -13.88
N SER A 43 2.12 1.15 -14.23
CA SER A 43 3.19 0.30 -13.72
C SER A 43 4.30 1.17 -13.12
N GLY A 44 5.00 0.66 -12.12
CA GLY A 44 6.08 1.38 -11.45
C GLY A 44 6.51 0.69 -10.16
N PRO A 45 7.51 1.24 -9.45
CA PRO A 45 7.93 0.72 -8.15
C PRO A 45 6.83 0.92 -7.09
N LEU A 46 6.83 0.04 -6.09
CA LEU A 46 5.94 0.12 -4.93
C LEU A 46 6.06 1.48 -4.22
N ALA A 47 7.25 2.07 -4.20
CA ALA A 47 7.54 3.41 -3.68
C ALA A 47 6.62 4.51 -4.20
N GLU A 48 6.05 4.38 -5.40
CA GLU A 48 5.17 5.39 -5.98
C GLU A 48 3.71 5.25 -5.56
N LEU A 49 3.32 4.19 -4.85
CA LEU A 49 1.93 4.01 -4.42
C LEU A 49 1.51 5.09 -3.41
N HIS A 50 0.23 5.47 -3.44
CA HIS A 50 -0.35 6.31 -2.40
C HIS A 50 -0.72 5.46 -1.20
N VAL A 51 -0.12 5.73 -0.04
CA VAL A 51 -0.32 4.99 1.22
C VAL A 51 -1.18 5.79 2.18
N TYR A 52 -2.22 5.14 2.68
CA TYR A 52 -3.18 5.66 3.66
C TYR A 52 -3.11 4.85 4.95
N GLY A 53 -3.36 5.47 6.11
CA GLY A 53 -3.27 4.86 7.44
C GLY A 53 -3.14 5.96 8.51
N PRO A 54 -2.74 5.65 9.77
CA PRO A 54 -2.13 4.39 10.22
C PRO A 54 -3.11 3.33 10.72
N GLU A 55 -4.31 3.69 11.18
CA GLU A 55 -5.28 2.75 11.74
C GLU A 55 -6.42 2.44 10.74
N PRO A 56 -6.91 1.18 10.69
CA PRO A 56 -6.43 -0.02 11.37
C PRO A 56 -5.16 -0.63 10.73
N GLY A 57 -4.61 -0.01 9.69
CA GLY A 57 -3.39 -0.44 9.04
C GLY A 57 -3.05 0.44 7.84
N LEU A 58 -2.01 0.04 7.10
CA LEU A 58 -1.56 0.73 5.90
C LEU A 58 -2.26 0.16 4.67
N THR A 59 -2.87 1.03 3.86
CA THR A 59 -3.48 0.67 2.57
C THR A 59 -2.76 1.41 1.45
N ALA A 60 -2.11 0.68 0.56
CA ALA A 60 -1.48 1.24 -0.64
C ALA A 60 -2.43 1.19 -1.83
N ARG A 61 -2.52 2.29 -2.57
CA ARG A 61 -3.42 2.43 -3.72
C ARG A 61 -2.68 2.96 -4.93
N CYS A 62 -3.21 2.59 -6.10
CA CYS A 62 -2.79 3.16 -7.37
C CYS A 62 -2.92 4.69 -7.33
N PRO A 63 -1.86 5.45 -7.65
CA PRO A 63 -1.94 6.91 -7.76
C PRO A 63 -2.94 7.40 -8.82
N ALA A 64 -3.15 6.60 -9.88
CA ALA A 64 -4.00 7.00 -11.01
C ALA A 64 -5.48 6.66 -10.83
N CYS A 65 -5.81 5.45 -10.36
CA CYS A 65 -7.20 4.97 -10.29
C CYS A 65 -7.66 4.61 -8.87
N SER A 66 -6.83 4.81 -7.85
CA SER A 66 -7.13 4.44 -6.45
C SER A 66 -7.40 2.94 -6.19
N ARG A 67 -7.22 2.04 -7.17
CA ARG A 67 -7.26 0.58 -6.97
C ARG A 67 -6.32 0.17 -5.85
N VAL A 68 -6.80 -0.64 -4.90
CA VAL A 68 -5.96 -1.16 -3.82
C VAL A 68 -4.91 -2.10 -4.40
N ALA A 69 -3.65 -1.80 -4.08
CA ALA A 69 -2.48 -2.57 -4.48
C ALA A 69 -2.07 -3.54 -3.37
N LEU A 70 -2.15 -3.11 -2.11
CA LEU A 70 -2.01 -3.96 -0.94
C LEU A 70 -2.64 -3.32 0.29
N ARG A 71 -2.91 -4.14 1.29
CA ARG A 71 -3.23 -3.73 2.65
C ARG A 71 -2.36 -4.51 3.63
N MET A 72 -1.91 -3.80 4.65
CA MET A 72 -1.12 -4.34 5.74
C MET A 72 -1.73 -3.91 7.06
N VAL A 73 -1.94 -4.85 7.98
CA VAL A 73 -2.51 -4.60 9.30
C VAL A 73 -1.60 -5.26 10.34
N PRO A 74 -0.86 -4.50 11.15
CA PRO A 74 -0.14 -5.05 12.29
C PRO A 74 -1.13 -5.45 13.40
N GLU A 75 -0.87 -6.59 14.02
CA GLU A 75 -1.55 -7.15 15.19
C GLU A 75 -0.48 -7.69 16.14
N GLU A 76 -0.78 -7.86 17.43
CA GLU A 76 0.22 -8.31 18.41
C GLU A 76 0.95 -9.60 17.97
N GLY A 77 2.26 -9.46 17.67
CA GLY A 77 3.14 -10.53 17.17
C GLY A 77 2.87 -11.01 15.74
N HIS A 78 2.00 -10.32 14.99
CA HIS A 78 1.58 -10.73 13.66
C HIS A 78 1.45 -9.56 12.68
N LEU A 79 1.65 -9.87 11.40
CA LEU A 79 1.38 -8.96 10.29
C LEU A 79 0.43 -9.61 9.30
N TRP A 80 -0.72 -8.99 9.07
CA TRP A 80 -1.65 -9.39 8.02
C TRP A 80 -1.34 -8.63 6.74
N LEU A 81 -1.14 -9.34 5.64
CA LEU A 81 -0.87 -8.77 4.32
C LEU A 81 -1.88 -9.30 3.30
N SER A 82 -2.59 -8.39 2.64
CA SER A 82 -3.38 -8.65 1.44
C SER A 82 -2.71 -7.97 0.26
N LEU A 83 -2.46 -8.71 -0.83
CA LEU A 83 -1.96 -8.16 -2.09
C LEU A 83 -3.10 -8.09 -3.11
N GLY A 84 -3.27 -6.93 -3.74
CA GLY A 84 -4.37 -6.64 -4.64
C GLY A 84 -5.68 -6.33 -3.91
N GLY A 85 -6.73 -7.06 -4.28
CA GLY A 85 -8.08 -6.88 -3.71
C GLY A 85 -8.23 -7.44 -2.30
N ALA A 86 -9.41 -7.24 -1.70
CA ALA A 86 -9.73 -7.71 -0.35
C ALA A 86 -10.01 -9.22 -0.23
N THR A 87 -9.88 -9.98 -1.32
CA THR A 87 -10.14 -11.42 -1.34
C THR A 87 -8.89 -12.17 -0.89
N GLY A 88 -8.74 -12.35 0.43
CA GLY A 88 -7.67 -13.14 1.05
C GLY A 88 -6.60 -12.29 1.75
N ALA A 89 -5.97 -12.88 2.76
CA ALA A 89 -4.86 -12.30 3.50
C ALA A 89 -3.91 -13.41 3.98
N PHE A 90 -2.62 -13.10 4.02
CA PHE A 90 -1.59 -13.92 4.63
C PHE A 90 -1.24 -13.35 6.00
N ARG A 91 -1.07 -14.21 6.99
CA ARG A 91 -0.59 -13.83 8.32
C ARG A 91 0.85 -14.29 8.47
N PHE A 92 1.72 -13.37 8.83
CA PHE A 92 3.10 -13.63 9.19
C PHE A 92 3.28 -13.46 10.69
N ARG A 93 4.19 -14.22 11.28
CA ARG A 93 4.69 -13.95 12.63
C ARG A 93 5.78 -12.89 12.53
N THR A 94 5.69 -11.87 13.36
CA THR A 94 6.75 -10.85 13.50
C THR A 94 7.53 -11.11 14.77
N ALA A 95 8.78 -10.64 14.83
CA ALA A 95 9.73 -10.92 15.90
C ALA A 95 9.58 -9.96 17.09
#